data_AF-A0A969NU10-F1
#
_entry.id   AF-A0A969NU10-F1
#
_cell.length_a   1.000
_cell.length_b   1.000
_cell.length_c   1.000
_cell.angle_alpha   90.00
_cell.angle_beta   90.00
_cell.angle_gamma   90.00
#
_symmetry.space_group_name_H-M   'P 1'
#
loop_
_entity.id
_entity.type
_entity.pdbx_description
1 polymer ?
#
loop_
_entity_poly.entity_id
_entity_poly.type
_entity_poly.pdbx_seq_one_letter_code
_entity_poly.pdbx_strand_id
1 'polypeptide(L)'
;MNANNIIQVAAGKGRTVWLQNLLTELLPQLNQPSTDYQTWFDSLIEVMEHRGLTQPTQQKDYLSDVRNAIKVLDLDHPALEFVNFDTSTWVQINNRASDRLGERKTKSIDNPDAIVQRATTLLGSYQWSEIAAGLGI
;
A
#
# COMPACT_ATOMS: atom_id res chain seq x y z
N MET A 1 -17.35 14.09 -19.65
CA MET A 1 -17.60 13.31 -18.43
C MET A 1 -18.28 14.22 -17.42
N ASN A 2 -19.37 13.80 -16.78
CA ASN A 2 -20.01 14.57 -15.71
C ASN A 2 -19.14 14.55 -14.45
N ALA A 3 -19.17 15.62 -13.63
CA ALA A 3 -18.39 15.71 -12.38
C ALA A 3 -18.64 14.51 -11.43
N ASN A 4 -19.87 14.00 -11.36
CA ASN A 4 -20.16 12.80 -10.56
C ASN A 4 -19.46 11.54 -11.08
N ASN A 5 -19.20 11.46 -12.39
CA ASN A 5 -18.49 10.32 -12.99
C ASN A 5 -16.99 10.38 -12.67
N ILE A 6 -16.36 11.57 -12.73
CA ILE A 6 -14.93 11.71 -12.43
C ILE A 6 -14.63 11.42 -10.95
N ILE A 7 -15.51 11.83 -10.02
CA ILE A 7 -15.38 11.51 -8.59
C ILE A 7 -15.42 10.00 -8.36
N GLN A 8 -16.32 9.27 -9.02
CA GLN A 8 -16.40 7.82 -8.88
C GLN A 8 -15.15 7.11 -9.42
N VAL A 9 -14.61 7.58 -10.55
CA VAL A 9 -13.36 7.06 -11.11
C VAL A 9 -12.17 7.34 -10.19
N ALA A 10 -12.11 8.54 -9.61
CA ALA A 10 -11.08 8.92 -8.65
C ALA A 10 -11.18 8.10 -7.36
N ALA A 11 -12.37 7.97 -6.78
CA ALA A 11 -12.63 7.17 -5.59
C ALA A 11 -12.24 5.70 -5.79
N GLY A 12 -12.43 5.16 -7.00
CA GLY A 12 -12.00 3.81 -7.39
C GLY A 12 -10.49 3.54 -7.27
N LYS A 13 -9.65 4.56 -7.04
CA LYS A 13 -8.23 4.36 -6.70
C LYS A 13 -8.01 3.83 -5.28
N GLY A 14 -9.00 3.89 -4.41
CA GLY A 14 -8.92 3.31 -3.08
C GLY A 14 -8.84 1.78 -3.12
N ARG A 15 -7.86 1.18 -2.44
CA ARG A 15 -7.70 -0.28 -2.37
C ARG A 15 -8.80 -1.05 -1.64
N THR A 16 -9.66 -0.35 -0.90
CA THR A 16 -10.71 -0.97 -0.08
C THR A 16 -12.02 -0.23 -0.27
N VAL A 17 -13.14 -0.94 -0.09
CA VAL A 17 -14.49 -0.36 -0.20
C VAL A 17 -14.68 0.82 0.75
N TRP A 18 -14.16 0.73 1.97
CA TRP A 18 -14.28 1.83 2.94
C TRP A 18 -13.54 3.09 2.47
N LEU A 19 -12.35 2.94 1.86
CA LEU A 19 -11.59 4.08 1.35
C LEU A 19 -12.27 4.67 0.11
N GLN A 20 -12.84 3.83 -0.76
CA GLN A 20 -13.61 4.29 -1.91
C GLN A 20 -14.82 5.12 -1.47
N ASN A 21 -15.55 4.68 -0.45
CA ASN A 21 -16.68 5.43 0.11
C ASN A 21 -16.21 6.76 0.72
N LEU A 22 -15.14 6.73 1.54
CA LEU A 22 -14.56 7.93 2.13
C LEU A 22 -14.11 8.94 1.06
N LEU A 23 -13.44 8.48 0.00
CA LEU A 23 -13.01 9.33 -1.11
C LEU A 23 -14.20 9.92 -1.88
N THR A 24 -15.29 9.17 -2.02
CA THR A 24 -16.53 9.68 -2.65
C THR A 24 -17.09 10.88 -1.89
N GLU A 25 -16.96 10.88 -0.56
CA GLU A 25 -17.44 11.95 0.33
C GLU A 25 -16.45 13.12 0.44
N LEU A 26 -15.14 12.84 0.51
CA LEU A 26 -14.11 13.83 0.75
C LEU A 26 -13.62 14.54 -0.52
N LEU A 27 -13.50 13.85 -1.66
CA LEU A 27 -12.96 14.43 -2.90
C LEU A 27 -13.77 15.64 -3.42
N PRO A 28 -15.11 15.67 -3.36
CA PRO A 28 -15.89 16.83 -3.80
C PRO A 28 -15.55 18.12 -3.03
N GLN A 29 -15.06 17.99 -1.78
CA GLN A 29 -14.70 19.13 -0.94
C GLN A 29 -13.46 19.85 -1.47
N LEU A 30 -12.55 19.14 -2.16
CA LEU A 30 -11.34 19.74 -2.73
C LEU A 30 -11.64 20.81 -3.80
N ASN A 31 -12.81 20.75 -4.44
CA ASN A 31 -13.23 21.72 -5.45
C ASN A 31 -13.87 22.99 -4.85
N GLN A 32 -14.04 23.06 -3.52
CA GLN A 32 -14.63 24.24 -2.88
C GLN A 32 -13.56 25.33 -2.69
N PRO A 33 -13.84 26.60 -3.03
CA PRO A 33 -12.85 27.68 -2.94
C PRO A 33 -12.35 27.97 -1.52
N SER A 34 -13.13 27.58 -0.51
CA SER A 34 -12.85 27.81 0.91
C SER A 34 -12.18 26.61 1.60
N THR A 35 -11.80 25.58 0.85
CA THR A 35 -11.23 24.37 1.44
C THR A 35 -9.82 24.63 1.93
N ASP A 36 -9.62 24.44 3.22
CA ASP A 36 -8.30 24.31 3.82
C ASP A 36 -7.81 22.87 3.66
N TYR A 37 -6.76 22.69 2.85
CA TYR A 37 -6.20 21.39 2.54
C TYR A 37 -5.53 20.72 3.74
N GLN A 38 -5.03 21.49 4.72
CA GLN A 38 -4.48 20.92 5.95
C GLN A 38 -5.60 20.31 6.77
N THR A 39 -6.67 21.08 7.04
CA THR A 39 -7.85 20.60 7.78
C THR A 39 -8.51 19.40 7.08
N TRP A 40 -8.57 19.42 5.75
CA TRP A 40 -9.06 18.28 4.96
C TRP A 40 -8.19 17.03 5.15
N PHE A 41 -6.86 17.20 5.14
CA PHE A 41 -5.92 16.10 5.35
C PHE A 41 -5.97 15.56 6.78
N ASP A 42 -6.09 16.44 7.79
CA ASP A 42 -6.20 16.04 9.19
C ASP A 42 -7.48 15.22 9.41
N SER A 43 -8.59 15.59 8.76
CA SER A 43 -9.85 14.82 8.80
C SER A 43 -9.68 13.41 8.20
N LEU A 44 -8.90 13.29 7.11
CA LEU A 44 -8.57 12.00 6.51
C LEU A 44 -7.74 11.13 7.47
N ILE A 45 -6.73 11.72 8.13
CA ILE A 45 -5.89 11.02 9.12
C ILE A 45 -6.73 10.58 10.32
N GLU A 46 -7.59 11.44 10.84
CA GLU A 46 -8.48 11.13 11.95
C GLU A 46 -9.35 9.90 11.64
N VAL A 47 -9.91 9.80 10.42
CA VAL A 47 -10.68 8.61 10.00
C VAL A 47 -9.80 7.35 9.96
N MET A 48 -8.54 7.46 9.53
CA MET A 48 -7.61 6.32 9.55
C MET A 48 -7.31 5.86 10.99
N GLU A 49 -7.07 6.81 11.89
CA GLU A 49 -6.80 6.54 13.31
C GLU A 49 -7.99 5.90 14.03
N HIS A 50 -9.21 6.39 13.79
CA HIS A 50 -10.44 5.77 14.31
C HIS A 50 -10.63 4.33 13.84
N ARG A 51 -10.00 3.95 12.72
CA ARG A 51 -10.02 2.58 12.17
C ARG A 51 -8.80 1.76 12.61
N GLY A 52 -8.02 2.26 13.57
CA GLY A 52 -6.86 1.59 14.16
C GLY A 52 -5.57 1.70 13.35
N LEU A 53 -5.54 2.54 12.31
CA LEU A 53 -4.34 2.80 11.51
C LEU A 53 -3.59 3.99 12.12
N THR A 54 -2.92 3.77 13.26
CA THR A 54 -2.25 4.84 14.02
C THR A 54 -0.78 5.02 13.66
N GLN A 55 -0.19 4.07 12.92
CA GLN A 55 1.22 4.15 12.51
C GLN A 55 1.35 4.63 11.06
N PRO A 56 2.34 5.50 10.75
CA PRO A 56 2.59 5.94 9.38
C PRO A 56 2.82 4.79 8.38
N THR A 57 3.42 3.69 8.84
CA THR A 57 3.62 2.47 8.03
C THR A 57 2.31 1.80 7.61
N GLN A 58 1.26 1.92 8.41
CA GLN A 58 -0.07 1.38 8.11
C GLN A 58 -0.85 2.32 7.18
N GLN A 59 -0.65 3.63 7.33
CA GLN A 59 -1.33 4.68 6.59
C GLN A 59 -0.74 4.92 5.18
N LYS A 60 0.57 4.67 4.99
CA LYS A 60 1.32 4.94 3.74
C LYS A 60 0.61 4.52 2.46
N ASP A 61 0.14 3.29 2.40
CA ASP A 61 -0.46 2.77 1.17
C ASP A 61 -1.80 3.46 0.90
N TYR A 62 -2.58 3.75 1.93
CA TYR A 62 -3.84 4.48 1.80
C TYR A 62 -3.60 5.93 1.38
N LEU A 63 -2.57 6.59 1.90
CA LEU A 63 -2.18 7.93 1.43
C LEU A 63 -1.72 7.90 -0.04
N SER A 64 -1.04 6.84 -0.47
CA SER A 64 -0.68 6.68 -1.88
C SER A 64 -1.90 6.56 -2.77
N ASP A 65 -2.91 5.80 -2.35
CA ASP A 65 -4.20 5.70 -3.04
C ASP A 65 -4.94 7.04 -3.09
N VAL A 66 -4.95 7.79 -1.98
CA VAL A 66 -5.56 9.13 -1.90
C VAL A 66 -4.87 10.10 -2.86
N ARG A 67 -3.54 10.14 -2.89
CA ARG A 67 -2.78 10.97 -3.85
C ARG A 67 -3.12 10.59 -5.30
N ASN A 68 -3.23 9.30 -5.59
CA ASN A 68 -3.62 8.83 -6.93
C ASN A 68 -5.06 9.22 -7.28
N ALA A 69 -5.97 9.23 -6.32
CA ALA A 69 -7.34 9.70 -6.50
C ALA A 69 -7.38 11.20 -6.84
N ILE A 70 -6.62 12.02 -6.11
CA ILE A 70 -6.51 13.46 -6.36
C ILE A 70 -5.96 13.73 -7.77
N LYS A 71 -4.93 13.00 -8.19
CA LYS A 71 -4.35 13.10 -9.55
C LYS A 71 -5.30 12.75 -10.69
N VAL A 72 -6.38 12.02 -10.41
CA VAL A 72 -7.44 11.77 -11.41
C VAL A 72 -8.30 13.02 -11.62
N LEU A 73 -8.45 13.86 -10.58
CA LEU A 73 -9.17 15.12 -10.66
C LEU A 73 -8.32 16.19 -11.35
N ASP A 74 -7.09 16.35 -10.86
CA ASP A 74 -6.09 17.26 -11.39
C ASP A 74 -4.69 16.76 -11.00
N LEU A 75 -3.81 16.65 -12.00
CA LEU A 75 -2.44 16.15 -11.84
C LEU A 75 -1.61 17.03 -10.91
N ASP A 76 -1.88 18.35 -10.92
CA ASP A 76 -1.12 19.36 -10.19
C ASP A 76 -1.97 20.00 -9.07
N HIS A 77 -2.96 19.26 -8.56
CA HIS A 77 -3.89 19.76 -7.55
C HIS A 77 -3.14 20.24 -6.29
N PRO A 78 -3.42 21.46 -5.76
CA PRO A 78 -2.68 22.03 -4.62
C PRO A 78 -2.70 21.16 -3.34
N ALA A 79 -3.79 20.42 -3.10
CA ALA A 79 -3.87 19.46 -1.99
C ALA A 79 -2.74 18.40 -1.98
N LEU A 80 -2.11 18.11 -3.12
CA LEU A 80 -0.99 17.15 -3.20
C LEU A 80 0.24 17.58 -2.39
N GLU A 81 0.38 18.86 -2.06
CA GLU A 81 1.44 19.37 -1.17
C GLU A 81 1.20 18.96 0.29
N PHE A 82 -0.07 18.84 0.69
CA PHE A 82 -0.50 18.55 2.07
C PHE A 82 -0.65 17.05 2.32
N VAL A 83 -1.08 16.28 1.31
CA VAL A 83 -1.28 14.82 1.43
C VAL A 83 0.07 14.10 1.34
N ASN A 84 0.91 14.30 2.35
CA ASN A 84 2.22 13.68 2.45
C ASN A 84 2.60 13.49 3.91
N PHE A 85 3.41 12.48 4.23
CA PHE A 85 4.13 12.53 5.50
C PHE A 85 5.24 13.57 5.44
N ASP A 86 5.65 14.08 6.59
CA ASP A 86 6.88 14.84 6.67
C ASP A 86 8.07 13.99 6.20
N THR A 87 9.12 14.67 5.72
CA THR A 87 10.32 13.99 5.20
C THR A 87 10.92 13.04 6.23
N SER A 88 10.83 13.39 7.52
CA SER A 88 11.38 12.60 8.62
C SER A 88 10.67 11.24 8.77
N THR A 89 9.34 11.21 8.68
CA THR A 89 8.54 10.00 8.76
C THR A 89 8.74 9.12 7.53
N TRP A 90 8.89 9.71 6.35
CA TRP A 90 9.20 8.97 5.13
C TRP A 90 10.54 8.24 5.18
N VAL A 91 11.58 8.91 5.68
CA VAL A 91 12.90 8.31 5.88
C VAL A 91 12.80 7.13 6.84
N GLN A 92 12.07 7.27 7.94
CA GLN A 92 11.87 6.18 8.90
C GLN A 92 11.12 4.98 8.32
N ILE A 93 10.07 5.21 7.52
CA ILE A 93 9.33 4.12 6.86
C ILE A 93 10.23 3.37 5.89
N ASN A 94 11.00 4.09 5.08
CA ASN A 94 11.86 3.47 4.07
C ASN A 94 13.06 2.76 4.69
N ASN A 95 13.68 3.30 5.74
CA ASN A 95 14.76 2.63 6.46
C ASN A 95 14.30 1.30 7.05
N ARG A 96 13.12 1.25 7.69
CA ARG A 96 12.54 -0.01 8.20
C ARG A 96 12.27 -1.04 7.10
N ALA A 97 11.92 -0.60 5.89
CA ALA A 97 11.72 -1.51 4.77
C ALA A 97 13.06 -2.06 4.24
N SER A 98 14.08 -1.21 4.15
CA SER A 98 15.44 -1.58 3.76
C SER A 98 16.08 -2.54 4.77
N ASP A 99 15.89 -2.32 6.07
CA ASP A 99 16.40 -3.21 7.12
C ASP A 99 15.81 -4.62 7.01
N ARG A 100 14.48 -4.73 6.81
CA ARG A 100 13.81 -6.02 6.56
C ARG A 100 14.26 -6.70 5.27
N LEU A 101 14.58 -5.94 4.22
CA LEU A 101 15.14 -6.48 2.98
C LEU A 101 16.58 -6.94 3.16
N GLY A 102 17.36 -6.24 3.98
CA GLY A 102 18.71 -6.64 4.40
C GLY A 102 18.70 -7.98 5.13
N GLU A 103 17.78 -8.17 6.07
CA GLU A 103 17.59 -9.44 6.80
C GLU A 103 17.21 -10.62 5.88
N ARG A 104 16.55 -10.36 4.75
CA ARG A 104 16.15 -11.39 3.78
C ARG A 104 17.25 -11.79 2.80
N LYS A 105 18.34 -11.02 2.69
CA LYS A 105 19.26 -11.11 1.53
C LYS A 105 20.39 -12.14 1.63
N THR A 106 20.48 -12.92 2.70
CA THR A 106 21.44 -14.04 2.77
C THR A 106 20.95 -15.11 3.73
N LYS A 107 20.03 -15.97 3.28
CA LYS A 107 19.97 -17.33 3.83
C LYS A 107 21.02 -18.14 3.12
N SER A 108 22.20 -18.27 3.73
CA SER A 108 23.18 -19.27 3.29
C SER A 108 22.53 -20.63 3.39
N ILE A 109 22.61 -21.42 2.32
CA ILE A 109 22.19 -22.82 2.38
C ILE A 109 23.35 -23.57 3.02
N ASP A 110 23.21 -23.90 4.31
CA ASP A 110 24.28 -24.54 5.08
C ASP A 110 24.59 -25.98 4.62
N ASN A 111 23.66 -26.63 3.92
CA ASN A 111 23.84 -27.98 3.40
C ASN A 111 23.14 -28.15 2.04
N PRO A 112 23.81 -27.78 0.93
CA PRO A 112 23.25 -27.93 -0.41
C PRO A 112 23.04 -29.39 -0.78
N ASP A 113 23.86 -30.31 -0.27
CA ASP A 113 23.76 -31.73 -0.56
C ASP A 113 22.48 -32.36 0.03
N ALA A 114 22.02 -31.89 1.18
CA ALA A 114 20.75 -32.31 1.76
C ALA A 114 19.55 -31.94 0.87
N ILE A 115 19.61 -30.82 0.14
CA ILE A 115 18.59 -30.42 -0.83
C ILE A 115 18.60 -31.36 -2.04
N VAL A 116 19.79 -31.66 -2.57
CA VAL A 116 19.95 -32.60 -3.71
C VAL A 116 19.44 -33.99 -3.34
N GLN A 117 19.76 -34.47 -2.14
CA GLN A 117 19.33 -35.78 -1.67
C GLN A 117 17.82 -35.85 -1.42
N ARG A 118 17.21 -34.77 -0.88
CA ARG A 118 15.76 -34.63 -0.74
C ARG A 118 15.07 -34.60 -2.10
N ALA A 119 15.60 -33.84 -3.06
CA ALA A 119 15.07 -33.75 -4.42
C ALA A 119 15.13 -35.12 -5.14
N THR A 120 16.24 -35.84 -4.99
CA THR A 120 16.42 -37.19 -5.55
C THR A 120 15.41 -38.18 -4.96
N THR A 121 15.17 -38.08 -3.64
CA THR A 121 14.19 -38.91 -2.94
C THR A 121 12.77 -38.61 -3.41
N LEU A 122 12.41 -37.33 -3.57
CA LEU A 122 11.09 -36.89 -4.02
C LEU A 122 10.82 -37.29 -5.48
N LEU A 123 11.81 -37.16 -6.37
CA LEU A 123 11.72 -37.60 -7.76
C LEU A 123 11.57 -39.13 -7.89
N GLY A 124 12.10 -39.89 -6.92
CA GLY A 124 11.96 -41.35 -6.85
C GLY A 124 10.65 -41.82 -6.19
N SER A 125 9.95 -40.94 -5.48
CA SER A 125 8.66 -41.25 -4.84
C SER A 125 7.51 -40.93 -5.79
N TYR A 126 6.70 -41.92 -6.16
CA TYR A 126 5.52 -41.76 -7.04
C TYR A 126 4.32 -41.05 -6.35
N GLN A 127 4.58 -40.19 -5.36
CA GLN A 127 3.55 -39.40 -4.67
C GLN A 127 3.57 -37.95 -5.15
N TRP A 128 2.68 -37.64 -6.10
CA TRP A 128 2.53 -36.33 -6.74
C TRP A 128 2.33 -35.16 -5.75
N SER A 129 1.75 -35.42 -4.58
CA SER A 129 1.55 -34.42 -3.53
C SER A 129 2.85 -33.88 -2.94
N GLU A 130 3.90 -34.71 -2.86
CA GLU A 130 5.19 -34.31 -2.28
C GLU A 130 6.09 -33.61 -3.32
N ILE A 131 5.96 -33.99 -4.60
CA ILE A 131 6.64 -33.32 -5.73
C ILE A 131 6.14 -31.88 -5.92
N ALA A 132 4.83 -31.66 -5.80
CA ALA A 132 4.24 -30.32 -5.93
C ALA A 132 4.69 -29.37 -4.81
N ALA A 133 4.84 -29.87 -3.58
CA ALA A 133 5.35 -29.09 -2.46
C ALA A 133 6.85 -28.77 -2.59
N GLY A 134 7.64 -29.65 -3.23
CA GLY A 134 9.07 -29.44 -3.48
C GLY A 134 9.39 -28.50 -4.64
N LEU A 135 8.49 -28.36 -5.64
CA LEU A 135 8.66 -27.49 -6.81
C LEU A 135 8.07 -26.08 -6.63
N GLY A 136 7.28 -25.85 -5.59
CA GLY A 136 6.59 -24.59 -5.32
C GLY A 136 7.38 -23.58 -4.47
N ILE A 137 8.66 -23.84 -4.19
CA ILE A 137 9.55 -22.99 -3.38
C ILE A 137 10.62 -22.36 -4.28
#